data_AF-A0A9P1I8B0-F1
#
_entry.id   AF-A0A9P1I8B0-F1
#
_cell.length_a   1.000
_cell.length_b   1.000
_cell.length_c   1.000
_cell.angle_alpha   90.00
_cell.angle_beta   90.00
_cell.angle_gamma   90.00
#
_symmetry.space_group_name_H-M   'P 1'
#
loop_
_entity.id
_entity.type
_entity.pdbx_description
1 polymer ?
#
loop_
_entity_poly.entity_id
_entity_poly.type
_entity_poly.pdbx_seq_one_letter_code
_entity_poly.pdbx_strand_id
1 'polypeptide(L)'
;METEIIINPSQEVFEEIVKWSGETEDWAFQLGDYDFWRNNFDQLWFFTLFEKESKNLIGSVSLARWDSDGEKPLYSIACYYILPEYRGGSYGRIIFDKAMQIVGNDNVTLSGVTNMVEKYSKFYGFDKIAPYFHVYTTIKLADLSIPSDLSDLYETKNWKNVDSGLLNEYDLTICSRKRQNIQNAWFNLKNTFTKVAFEKSTGKIVGYSTIRIVERNKLSVAPLYADNLKVASRLFADILNEIPNLQNFKSVSLLYPGANQDGLKLAQLFLQESKFRRLLQVPIYSRISSITKPKSFLSFRLCSSICLNFAISEIFTYSLKILNKLNYLP
;
A
#
# COMPACT_ATOMS: atom_id res chain seq x y z
N MET A 1 19.17 -27.73 9.88
CA MET A 1 18.12 -27.41 10.86
C MET A 1 16.78 -27.80 10.27
N GLU A 2 15.97 -28.53 11.02
CA GLU A 2 14.65 -28.97 10.55
C GLU A 2 13.62 -27.85 10.75
N THR A 3 12.79 -27.61 9.73
CA THR A 3 11.81 -26.53 9.74
C THR A 3 10.40 -27.05 9.51
N GLU A 4 9.40 -26.33 10.00
CA GLU A 4 7.98 -26.57 9.71
C GLU A 4 7.30 -25.30 9.20
N ILE A 5 6.25 -25.49 8.38
CA ILE A 5 5.45 -24.40 7.86
C ILE A 5 4.09 -24.42 8.54
N ILE A 6 3.68 -23.28 9.10
CA ILE A 6 2.32 -23.05 9.56
C ILE A 6 1.64 -22.08 8.58
N ILE A 7 0.48 -22.46 8.06
CA ILE A 7 -0.31 -21.65 7.13
C ILE A 7 -1.45 -21.01 7.92
N ASN A 8 -1.63 -19.70 7.75
CA ASN A 8 -2.61 -18.90 8.46
C ASN A 8 -2.43 -19.05 9.98
N PRO A 9 -1.28 -18.60 10.52
CA PRO A 9 -0.96 -18.75 11.95
C PRO A 9 -1.92 -17.94 12.82
N SER A 10 -1.71 -18.02 14.14
CA SER A 10 -2.46 -17.21 15.10
C SER A 10 -2.12 -15.72 14.97
N GLN A 11 -2.92 -14.87 15.61
CA GLN A 11 -2.71 -13.42 15.63
C GLN A 11 -1.38 -13.07 16.30
N GLU A 12 -1.00 -13.76 17.37
CA GLU A 12 0.23 -13.53 18.13
C GLU A 12 1.49 -13.71 17.25
N VAL A 13 1.47 -14.71 16.35
CA VAL A 13 2.57 -14.91 15.38
C VAL A 13 2.66 -13.73 14.40
N PHE A 14 1.53 -13.19 13.95
CA PHE A 14 1.54 -12.00 13.10
C PHE A 14 2.10 -10.79 13.85
N GLU A 15 1.73 -10.59 15.10
CA GLU A 15 2.24 -9.49 15.93
C GLU A 15 3.75 -9.60 16.16
N GLU A 16 4.29 -10.81 16.30
CA GLU A 16 5.73 -11.05 16.34
C GLU A 16 6.41 -10.64 15.02
N ILE A 17 5.82 -11.01 13.87
CA ILE A 17 6.32 -10.58 12.54
C ILE A 17 6.27 -9.05 12.41
N VAL A 18 5.18 -8.42 12.85
CA VAL A 18 5.02 -6.96 12.83
C VAL A 18 6.11 -6.29 13.68
N LYS A 19 6.36 -6.81 14.88
CA LYS A 19 7.43 -6.31 15.76
C LYS A 19 8.78 -6.36 15.04
N TRP A 20 9.19 -7.53 14.56
CA TRP A 20 10.52 -7.72 13.96
C TRP A 20 10.70 -6.94 12.66
N SER A 21 9.70 -6.97 11.77
CA SER A 21 9.76 -6.20 10.52
C SER A 21 9.69 -4.70 10.76
N GLY A 22 8.96 -4.27 11.78
CA GLY A 22 8.96 -2.88 12.24
C GLY A 22 10.31 -2.45 12.79
N GLU A 23 11.00 -3.30 13.55
CA GLU A 23 12.31 -3.01 14.14
C GLU A 23 13.44 -2.97 13.09
N THR A 24 13.43 -3.90 12.14
CA THR A 24 14.55 -4.09 11.19
C THR A 24 14.35 -3.40 9.85
N GLU A 25 13.11 -3.30 9.37
CA GLU A 25 12.78 -2.77 8.03
C GLU A 25 11.89 -1.53 8.08
N ASP A 26 11.55 -1.04 9.29
CA ASP A 26 10.70 0.13 9.50
C ASP A 26 9.25 -0.03 8.98
N TRP A 27 8.79 -1.27 8.78
CA TRP A 27 7.46 -1.57 8.21
C TRP A 27 6.31 -0.97 9.04
N ALA A 28 5.27 -0.50 8.34
CA ALA A 28 4.20 0.35 8.86
C ALA A 28 2.86 -0.41 8.93
N PHE A 29 2.76 -1.39 9.84
CA PHE A 29 1.57 -2.24 9.98
C PHE A 29 0.68 -1.78 11.14
N GLN A 30 -0.62 -2.07 11.05
CA GLN A 30 -1.52 -2.16 12.19
C GLN A 30 -1.63 -3.64 12.59
N LEU A 31 -1.77 -3.92 13.89
CA LEU A 31 -1.95 -5.31 14.35
C LEU A 31 -3.22 -5.95 13.77
N GLY A 32 -4.25 -5.15 13.46
CA GLY A 32 -5.49 -5.61 12.83
C GLY A 32 -5.39 -5.90 11.33
N ASP A 33 -4.25 -5.66 10.68
CA ASP A 33 -4.12 -5.86 9.23
C ASP A 33 -4.31 -7.34 8.83
N TYR A 34 -3.85 -8.29 9.65
CA TYR A 34 -4.01 -9.72 9.36
C TYR A 34 -5.48 -10.16 9.38
N ASP A 35 -6.24 -9.77 10.40
CA ASP A 35 -7.68 -9.98 10.45
C ASP A 35 -8.39 -9.33 9.27
N PHE A 36 -7.97 -8.13 8.89
CA PHE A 36 -8.50 -7.48 7.71
C PHE A 36 -8.27 -8.33 6.45
N TRP A 37 -7.06 -8.83 6.19
CA TRP A 37 -6.80 -9.63 4.99
C TRP A 37 -7.60 -10.93 4.96
N ARG A 38 -7.68 -11.63 6.10
CA ARG A 38 -8.40 -12.90 6.21
C ARG A 38 -9.87 -12.77 5.82
N ASN A 39 -10.47 -11.61 6.10
CA ASN A 39 -11.90 -11.40 5.93
C ASN A 39 -12.28 -10.63 4.64
N ASN A 40 -11.31 -10.08 3.90
CA ASN A 40 -11.58 -9.18 2.78
C ASN A 40 -10.97 -9.60 1.44
N PHE A 41 -10.08 -10.60 1.42
CA PHE A 41 -9.65 -11.25 0.18
C PHE A 41 -10.40 -12.57 0.00
N ASP A 42 -10.62 -12.98 -1.25
CA ASP A 42 -11.33 -14.23 -1.57
C ASP A 42 -10.60 -15.46 -0.99
N GLN A 43 -9.27 -15.38 -0.92
CA GLN A 43 -8.48 -16.34 -0.16
C GLN A 43 -7.17 -15.72 0.31
N LEU A 44 -6.78 -16.05 1.55
CA LEU A 44 -5.47 -15.73 2.10
C LEU A 44 -4.72 -17.02 2.46
N TRP A 45 -3.43 -17.04 2.12
CA TRP A 45 -2.46 -17.96 2.69
C TRP A 45 -1.31 -17.15 3.28
N PHE A 46 -1.16 -17.20 4.60
CA PHE A 46 -0.04 -16.60 5.29
C PHE A 46 0.90 -17.69 5.78
N PHE A 47 1.97 -17.92 5.02
CA PHE A 47 2.97 -18.92 5.35
C PHE A 47 3.94 -18.36 6.39
N THR A 48 4.17 -19.13 7.44
CA THR A 48 5.17 -18.85 8.46
C THR A 48 6.08 -20.06 8.61
N LEU A 49 7.37 -19.83 8.72
CA LEU A 49 8.38 -20.86 8.85
C LEU A 49 8.93 -20.84 10.27
N PHE A 50 9.00 -22.00 10.90
CA PHE A 50 9.51 -22.18 12.25
C PHE A 50 10.61 -23.24 12.31
N GLU A 51 11.51 -23.10 13.27
CA GLU A 51 12.39 -24.19 13.72
C GLU A 51 11.57 -25.26 14.44
N LYS A 52 11.72 -26.54 14.08
CA LYS A 52 10.88 -27.59 14.68
C LYS A 52 11.11 -27.81 16.17
N GLU A 53 12.35 -27.74 16.62
CA GLU A 53 12.73 -28.07 18.00
C GLU A 53 12.46 -26.91 18.97
N SER A 54 12.96 -25.72 18.66
CA SER A 54 12.83 -24.52 19.49
C SER A 54 11.48 -23.81 19.32
N LYS A 55 10.78 -24.07 18.21
CA LYS A 55 9.59 -23.31 17.78
C LYS A 55 9.86 -21.81 17.54
N ASN A 56 11.11 -21.45 17.28
CA ASN A 56 11.46 -20.09 16.91
C ASN A 56 10.93 -19.76 15.51
N LEU A 57 10.31 -18.59 15.38
CA LEU A 57 9.94 -18.03 14.08
C LEU A 57 11.21 -17.78 13.25
N ILE A 58 11.18 -18.11 11.97
CA ILE A 58 12.25 -17.84 10.99
C ILE A 58 11.83 -16.74 10.03
N GLY A 59 10.55 -16.73 9.64
CA GLY A 59 10.02 -15.72 8.73
C GLY A 59 8.67 -16.07 8.15
N SER A 60 8.23 -15.26 7.19
CA SER A 60 6.88 -15.33 6.67
C SER A 60 6.76 -14.84 5.22
N VAL A 61 5.66 -15.19 4.57
CA VAL A 61 5.19 -14.64 3.30
C VAL A 61 3.67 -14.80 3.21
N SER A 62 2.95 -13.75 2.85
CA SER A 62 1.52 -13.80 2.55
C SER A 62 1.27 -13.88 1.05
N LEU A 63 0.26 -14.64 0.67
CA LEU A 63 -0.32 -14.73 -0.66
C LEU A 63 -1.81 -14.49 -0.52
N ALA A 64 -2.33 -13.45 -1.17
CA ALA A 64 -3.77 -13.25 -1.30
C ALA A 64 -4.22 -13.48 -2.73
N ARG A 65 -5.44 -14.00 -2.86
CA ARG A 65 -6.18 -14.11 -4.11
C ARG A 65 -7.32 -13.10 -4.10
N TRP A 66 -7.47 -12.41 -5.22
CA TRP A 66 -8.57 -11.51 -5.48
C TRP A 66 -9.23 -11.84 -6.82
N ASP A 67 -10.49 -12.26 -6.75
CA ASP A 67 -11.31 -12.65 -7.87
C ASP A 67 -12.07 -11.44 -8.43
N SER A 68 -12.43 -11.52 -9.70
CA SER A 68 -13.27 -10.52 -10.36
C SER A 68 -14.11 -11.18 -11.44
N ASP A 69 -15.36 -10.75 -11.56
CA ASP A 69 -16.33 -11.36 -12.48
C ASP A 69 -15.82 -11.36 -13.93
N GLY A 70 -15.72 -12.55 -14.52
CA GLY A 70 -15.28 -12.73 -15.90
C GLY A 70 -13.78 -12.52 -16.13
N GLU A 71 -12.99 -12.31 -15.07
CA GLU A 71 -11.53 -12.22 -15.14
C GLU A 71 -10.86 -13.40 -14.45
N LYS A 72 -9.58 -13.63 -14.77
CA LYS A 72 -8.76 -14.57 -14.02
C LYS A 72 -8.48 -14.04 -12.60
N PRO A 73 -8.26 -14.94 -11.63
CA PRO A 73 -7.78 -14.56 -10.30
C PRO A 73 -6.51 -13.72 -10.39
N LEU A 74 -6.41 -12.73 -9.52
CA LEU A 74 -5.21 -11.94 -9.33
C LEU A 74 -4.61 -12.28 -7.97
N TYR A 75 -3.37 -12.75 -7.98
CA TYR A 75 -2.63 -13.06 -6.78
C TYR A 75 -1.70 -11.91 -6.39
N SER A 76 -1.46 -11.75 -5.10
CA SER A 76 -0.53 -10.75 -4.56
C SER A 76 0.32 -11.37 -3.45
N ILE A 77 1.64 -11.27 -3.58
CA ILE A 77 2.60 -11.73 -2.55
C ILE A 77 3.07 -10.55 -1.71
N ALA A 78 2.92 -10.60 -0.40
CA ALA A 78 3.47 -9.59 0.49
C ALA A 78 3.96 -10.18 1.81
N CYS A 79 4.28 -9.32 2.78
CA CYS A 79 4.79 -9.72 4.09
C CYS A 79 5.94 -10.75 3.99
N TYR A 80 6.75 -10.67 2.92
CA TYR A 80 7.86 -11.58 2.73
C TYR A 80 9.04 -11.09 3.55
N TYR A 81 9.21 -11.69 4.73
CA TYR A 81 10.17 -11.27 5.73
C TYR A 81 10.91 -12.48 6.28
N ILE A 82 12.23 -12.38 6.38
CA ILE A 82 13.09 -13.37 7.03
C ILE A 82 13.85 -12.63 8.12
N LEU A 83 13.84 -13.19 9.32
CA LEU A 83 14.60 -12.68 10.45
C LEU A 83 16.10 -12.56 10.07
N PRO A 84 16.78 -11.44 10.39
CA PRO A 84 18.13 -11.14 9.91
C PRO A 84 19.14 -12.28 10.05
N GLU A 85 19.13 -12.97 11.19
CA GLU A 85 20.01 -14.08 11.54
C GLU A 85 19.81 -15.33 10.65
N TYR A 86 18.66 -15.47 9.99
CA TYR A 86 18.35 -16.57 9.06
C TYR A 86 18.49 -16.16 7.58
N ARG A 87 18.88 -14.91 7.28
CA ARG A 87 19.07 -14.44 5.91
C ARG A 87 20.31 -15.07 5.27
N GLY A 88 20.35 -15.08 3.93
CA GLY A 88 21.43 -15.71 3.17
C GLY A 88 21.34 -17.23 3.07
N GLY A 89 20.47 -17.87 3.86
CA GLY A 89 20.10 -19.28 3.71
C GLY A 89 18.99 -19.53 2.68
N SER A 90 18.51 -20.77 2.62
CA SER A 90 17.41 -21.19 1.74
C SER A 90 16.01 -21.02 2.33
N TYR A 91 15.89 -20.53 3.56
CA TYR A 91 14.62 -20.48 4.30
C TYR A 91 13.52 -19.67 3.61
N GLY A 92 13.86 -18.49 3.08
CA GLY A 92 12.88 -17.68 2.36
C GLY A 92 12.36 -18.34 1.09
N ARG A 93 13.21 -19.12 0.40
CA ARG A 93 12.79 -19.90 -0.77
C ARG A 93 11.79 -20.99 -0.41
N ILE A 94 11.91 -21.63 0.76
CA ILE A 94 10.99 -22.70 1.19
C ILE A 94 9.53 -22.23 1.16
N ILE A 95 9.26 -21.07 1.77
CA ILE A 95 7.91 -20.52 1.85
C ILE A 95 7.48 -19.80 0.56
N PHE A 96 8.42 -19.17 -0.15
CA PHE A 96 8.11 -18.51 -1.42
C PHE A 96 7.76 -19.53 -2.53
N ASP A 97 8.49 -20.65 -2.61
CA ASP A 97 8.19 -21.75 -3.53
C ASP A 97 6.78 -22.31 -3.28
N LYS A 98 6.32 -22.38 -2.02
CA LYS A 98 4.95 -22.80 -1.68
C LYS A 98 3.90 -21.81 -2.17
N ALA A 99 4.13 -20.51 -1.99
CA ALA A 99 3.24 -19.49 -2.54
C ALA A 99 3.15 -19.58 -4.08
N MET A 100 4.29 -19.73 -4.75
CA MET A 100 4.34 -19.83 -6.22
C MET A 100 3.73 -21.12 -6.77
N GLN A 101 3.81 -22.24 -6.01
CA GLN A 101 3.10 -23.47 -6.36
C GLN A 101 1.57 -23.28 -6.40
N ILE A 102 1.02 -22.48 -5.49
CA ILE A 102 -0.42 -22.15 -5.47
C ILE A 102 -0.80 -21.22 -6.61
N VAL A 103 0.03 -20.22 -6.90
CA VAL A 103 -0.17 -19.31 -8.03
C VAL A 103 -0.21 -20.08 -9.35
N GLY A 104 0.68 -21.07 -9.52
CA GLY A 104 0.75 -21.88 -10.72
C GLY A 104 0.99 -21.04 -11.98
N ASN A 105 0.00 -20.99 -12.87
CA ASN A 105 0.06 -20.25 -14.13
C ASN A 105 -0.76 -18.95 -14.13
N ASP A 106 -1.33 -18.56 -12.99
CA ASP A 106 -2.14 -17.35 -12.86
C ASP A 106 -1.29 -16.08 -12.69
N ASN A 107 -1.95 -14.93 -12.81
CA ASN A 107 -1.30 -13.65 -12.65
C ASN A 107 -0.99 -13.42 -11.16
N VAL A 108 0.26 -13.12 -10.84
CA VAL A 108 0.69 -12.72 -9.50
C VAL A 108 1.45 -11.41 -9.57
N THR A 109 1.28 -10.55 -8.57
CA THR A 109 2.03 -9.31 -8.39
C THR A 109 2.80 -9.30 -7.08
N LEU A 110 3.96 -8.64 -7.09
CA LEU A 110 4.65 -8.27 -5.85
C LEU A 110 5.28 -6.87 -5.90
N SER A 111 5.62 -6.34 -4.73
CA SER A 111 6.25 -5.05 -4.50
C SER A 111 7.63 -5.34 -3.89
N GLY A 112 8.63 -5.56 -4.74
CA GLY A 112 9.94 -6.10 -4.33
C GLY A 112 11.02 -5.04 -4.14
N VAL A 113 11.70 -4.99 -2.99
CA VAL A 113 12.88 -4.11 -2.78
C VAL A 113 13.98 -4.32 -3.83
N THR A 114 14.82 -3.30 -4.10
CA THR A 114 15.74 -3.24 -5.27
C THR A 114 16.60 -4.48 -5.45
N ASN A 115 17.20 -4.93 -4.35
CA ASN A 115 18.13 -6.07 -4.32
C ASN A 115 17.41 -7.43 -4.50
N MET A 116 16.08 -7.43 -4.54
CA MET A 116 15.25 -8.62 -4.74
C MET A 116 14.58 -8.64 -6.11
N VAL A 117 14.40 -7.50 -6.79
CA VAL A 117 13.74 -7.42 -8.11
C VAL A 117 14.37 -8.38 -9.13
N GLU A 118 15.71 -8.38 -9.23
CA GLU A 118 16.41 -9.28 -10.15
C GLU A 118 16.21 -10.75 -9.77
N LYS A 119 16.19 -11.09 -8.47
CA LYS A 119 15.94 -12.45 -8.00
C LYS A 119 14.52 -12.90 -8.34
N TYR A 120 13.53 -12.05 -8.14
CA TYR A 120 12.14 -12.36 -8.50
C TYR A 120 12.01 -12.63 -9.99
N SER A 121 12.60 -11.77 -10.83
CA SER A 121 12.58 -11.95 -12.28
C SER A 121 13.27 -13.26 -12.69
N LYS A 122 14.51 -13.47 -12.23
CA LYS A 122 15.34 -14.62 -12.61
C LYS A 122 14.77 -15.96 -12.17
N PHE A 123 14.26 -16.07 -10.95
CA PHE A 123 13.87 -17.36 -10.37
C PHE A 123 12.38 -17.67 -10.46
N TYR A 124 11.53 -16.64 -10.58
CA TYR A 124 10.09 -16.81 -10.48
C TYR A 124 9.32 -16.15 -11.64
N GLY A 125 10.01 -15.60 -12.65
CA GLY A 125 9.36 -15.09 -13.87
C GLY A 125 8.67 -13.74 -13.71
N PHE A 126 8.98 -13.00 -12.64
CA PHE A 126 8.52 -11.63 -12.40
C PHE A 126 9.21 -10.63 -13.34
N ASP A 127 8.94 -10.73 -14.64
CA ASP A 127 9.64 -10.00 -15.72
C ASP A 127 8.90 -8.73 -16.21
N LYS A 128 7.61 -8.57 -15.89
CA LYS A 128 6.81 -7.39 -16.26
C LYS A 128 6.89 -6.30 -15.22
N ILE A 129 7.93 -5.50 -15.32
CA ILE A 129 8.34 -4.49 -14.36
C ILE A 129 7.76 -3.10 -14.69
N ALA A 130 7.18 -2.41 -13.70
CA ALA A 130 6.78 -1.01 -13.85
C ALA A 130 7.98 -0.09 -14.20
N PRO A 131 7.81 0.95 -15.05
CA PRO A 131 8.90 1.84 -15.46
C PRO A 131 9.27 2.88 -14.40
N TYR A 132 8.62 2.85 -13.24
CA TYR A 132 8.87 3.71 -12.09
C TYR A 132 9.05 2.89 -10.83
N PHE A 133 9.69 3.48 -9.83
CA PHE A 133 9.74 2.96 -8.47
C PHE A 133 8.65 3.62 -7.63
N HIS A 134 8.22 2.96 -6.55
CA HIS A 134 7.49 3.66 -5.52
C HIS A 134 8.46 4.47 -4.65
N VAL A 135 8.00 5.63 -4.20
CA VAL A 135 8.76 6.54 -3.35
C VAL A 135 8.05 6.61 -2.02
N TYR A 136 8.79 6.29 -0.96
CA TYR A 136 8.32 6.45 0.39
C TYR A 136 8.94 7.71 0.97
N THR A 137 8.08 8.65 1.33
CA THR A 137 8.46 9.94 1.88
C THR A 137 7.92 10.07 3.28
N THR A 138 8.81 10.32 4.24
CA THR A 138 8.45 10.48 5.65
C THR A 138 8.68 11.90 6.12
N ILE A 139 7.67 12.47 6.77
CA ILE A 139 7.72 13.75 7.47
C ILE A 139 7.74 13.46 8.97
N LYS A 140 8.76 13.96 9.68
CA LYS A 140 8.76 13.93 11.15
C LYS A 140 7.69 14.90 11.66
N LEU A 141 6.89 14.51 12.65
CA LEU A 141 5.83 15.39 13.15
C LEU A 141 6.37 16.71 13.72
N ALA A 142 7.55 16.68 14.36
CA ALA A 142 8.23 17.88 14.83
C ALA A 142 8.63 18.88 13.71
N ASP A 143 8.64 18.42 12.45
CA ASP A 143 8.94 19.22 11.27
C ASP A 143 7.67 19.49 10.42
N LEU A 144 6.52 18.91 10.80
CA LEU A 144 5.24 19.10 10.11
C LEU A 144 4.73 20.53 10.31
N SER A 145 4.25 21.14 9.25
CA SER A 145 3.53 22.41 9.25
C SER A 145 2.31 22.26 8.36
N ILE A 146 1.10 22.38 8.93
CA ILE A 146 -0.13 22.35 8.14
C ILE A 146 -0.32 23.73 7.50
N PRO A 147 -0.38 23.84 6.16
CA PRO A 147 -0.59 25.13 5.50
C PRO A 147 -1.92 25.77 5.93
N SER A 148 -1.89 27.07 6.22
CA SER A 148 -3.10 27.84 6.54
C SER A 148 -3.86 28.28 5.29
N ASP A 149 -3.15 28.51 4.18
CA ASP A 149 -3.72 28.99 2.92
C ASP A 149 -4.02 27.83 1.97
N LEU A 150 -5.09 27.09 2.28
CA LEU A 150 -5.58 25.99 1.46
C LEU A 150 -6.76 26.45 0.60
N SER A 151 -6.84 25.94 -0.63
CA SER A 151 -7.91 26.28 -1.57
C SER A 151 -9.31 26.09 -0.98
N ASP A 152 -10.12 27.15 -0.97
CA ASP A 152 -11.51 27.12 -0.50
C ASP A 152 -12.52 26.57 -1.51
N LEU A 153 -12.06 26.22 -2.73
CA LEU A 153 -12.89 25.58 -3.76
C LEU A 153 -13.36 24.16 -3.40
N TYR A 154 -12.71 23.53 -2.42
CA TYR A 154 -12.96 22.15 -2.04
C TYR A 154 -13.42 22.07 -0.59
N GLU A 155 -14.35 21.17 -0.32
CA GLU A 155 -14.74 20.76 1.03
C GLU A 155 -14.46 19.27 1.23
N THR A 156 -14.32 18.84 2.47
CA THR A 156 -14.17 17.41 2.80
C THR A 156 -15.26 16.96 3.75
N LYS A 157 -15.68 15.71 3.61
CA LYS A 157 -16.66 15.06 4.49
C LYS A 157 -16.08 13.76 5.00
N ASN A 158 -16.44 13.38 6.22
CA ASN A 158 -16.20 12.03 6.71
C ASN A 158 -16.87 11.04 5.75
N TRP A 159 -16.16 9.98 5.36
CA TRP A 159 -16.63 9.02 4.37
C TRP A 159 -17.97 8.37 4.75
N LYS A 160 -18.31 8.29 6.05
CA LYS A 160 -19.59 7.76 6.55
C LYS A 160 -20.79 8.65 6.17
N ASN A 161 -20.55 9.91 5.83
CA ASN A 161 -21.56 10.89 5.45
C ASN A 161 -21.62 11.12 3.93
N VAL A 162 -21.12 10.16 3.15
CA VAL A 162 -21.00 10.24 1.69
C VAL A 162 -21.83 9.13 1.05
N ASP A 163 -22.47 9.45 -0.07
CA ASP A 163 -23.17 8.45 -0.87
C ASP A 163 -22.19 7.38 -1.38
N SER A 164 -22.44 6.13 -1.01
CA SER A 164 -21.56 5.00 -1.33
C SER A 164 -21.48 4.70 -2.83
N GLY A 165 -22.54 5.01 -3.59
CA GLY A 165 -22.58 4.85 -5.04
C GLY A 165 -21.66 5.85 -5.73
N LEU A 166 -21.77 7.14 -5.36
CA LEU A 166 -20.89 8.19 -5.90
C LEU A 166 -19.41 7.94 -5.58
N LEU A 167 -19.11 7.48 -4.36
CA LEU A 167 -17.72 7.15 -4.00
C LEU A 167 -17.19 5.97 -4.81
N ASN A 168 -18.01 4.94 -5.02
CA ASN A 168 -17.65 3.80 -5.86
C ASN A 168 -17.49 4.20 -7.34
N GLU A 169 -18.32 5.10 -7.87
CA GLU A 169 -18.15 5.64 -9.23
C GLU A 169 -16.83 6.38 -9.39
N TYR A 170 -16.47 7.23 -8.42
CA TYR A 170 -15.16 7.88 -8.41
C TYR A 170 -14.02 6.87 -8.34
N ASP A 171 -14.15 5.86 -7.46
CA ASP A 171 -13.15 4.81 -7.29
C ASP A 171 -12.92 3.98 -8.56
N LEU A 172 -13.98 3.69 -9.31
CA LEU A 172 -13.90 2.98 -10.59
C LEU A 172 -13.13 3.75 -11.68
N THR A 173 -12.97 5.07 -11.52
CA THR A 173 -12.08 5.85 -12.39
C THR A 173 -10.60 5.63 -12.10
N ILE A 174 -10.29 5.06 -10.94
CA ILE A 174 -8.93 4.77 -10.46
C ILE A 174 -8.59 3.29 -10.62
N CYS A 175 -9.50 2.41 -10.20
CA CYS A 175 -9.34 0.96 -10.24
C CYS A 175 -10.53 0.34 -10.97
N SER A 176 -10.28 -0.33 -12.09
CA SER A 176 -11.36 -0.95 -12.88
C SER A 176 -12.03 -2.13 -12.18
N ARG A 177 -11.37 -2.73 -11.19
CA ARG A 177 -11.93 -3.83 -10.39
C ARG A 177 -12.77 -3.27 -9.24
N LYS A 178 -13.99 -3.79 -9.12
CA LYS A 178 -14.91 -3.44 -8.03
C LYS A 178 -14.32 -3.87 -6.69
N ARG A 179 -13.97 -2.90 -5.85
CA ARG A 179 -13.33 -3.11 -4.55
C ARG A 179 -14.06 -2.46 -3.38
N GLN A 180 -15.32 -2.07 -3.59
CA GLN A 180 -16.11 -1.33 -2.59
C GLN A 180 -16.15 -2.03 -1.23
N ASN A 181 -16.28 -3.36 -1.19
CA ASN A 181 -16.30 -4.10 0.06
C ASN A 181 -14.97 -3.99 0.82
N ILE A 182 -13.85 -4.20 0.12
CA ILE A 182 -12.50 -4.07 0.66
C ILE A 182 -12.25 -2.62 1.12
N GLN A 183 -12.68 -1.64 0.32
CA GLN A 183 -12.58 -0.22 0.62
C GLN A 183 -13.32 0.14 1.91
N ASN A 184 -14.60 -0.25 2.01
CA ASN A 184 -15.43 0.05 3.17
C ASN A 184 -14.89 -0.61 4.43
N ALA A 185 -14.41 -1.85 4.33
CA ALA A 185 -13.78 -2.52 5.46
C ALA A 185 -12.49 -1.79 5.89
N TRP A 186 -11.69 -1.28 4.93
CA TRP A 186 -10.46 -0.56 5.22
C TRP A 186 -10.75 0.76 5.95
N PHE A 187 -11.74 1.52 5.47
CA PHE A 187 -12.14 2.78 6.09
C PHE A 187 -12.75 2.61 7.49
N ASN A 188 -13.22 1.40 7.82
CA ASN A 188 -13.77 1.04 9.12
C ASN A 188 -12.74 0.49 10.11
N LEU A 189 -11.48 0.30 9.70
CA LEU A 189 -10.46 -0.17 10.62
C LEU A 189 -10.32 0.78 11.82
N LYS A 190 -9.93 0.21 12.96
CA LYS A 190 -9.63 1.01 14.16
C LYS A 190 -8.51 2.00 13.86
N ASN A 191 -8.56 3.18 14.49
CA ASN A 191 -7.54 4.22 14.34
C ASN A 191 -7.26 4.63 12.89
N THR A 192 -8.32 4.65 12.08
CA THR A 192 -8.30 4.98 10.66
C THR A 192 -9.21 6.17 10.40
N PHE A 193 -8.67 7.19 9.74
CA PHE A 193 -9.34 8.46 9.50
C PHE A 193 -9.47 8.67 8.00
N THR A 194 -10.70 8.65 7.48
CA THR A 194 -10.95 8.74 6.04
C THR A 194 -11.89 9.89 5.71
N LYS A 195 -11.49 10.69 4.72
CA LYS A 195 -12.29 11.79 4.16
C LYS A 195 -12.42 11.69 2.66
N VAL A 196 -13.52 12.22 2.15
CA VAL A 196 -13.82 12.38 0.73
C VAL A 196 -13.91 13.88 0.43
N ALA A 197 -13.28 14.31 -0.64
CA ALA A 197 -13.27 15.70 -1.10
C ALA A 197 -14.28 15.93 -2.20
N PHE A 198 -14.95 17.07 -2.11
CA PHE A 198 -15.93 17.55 -3.08
C PHE A 198 -15.51 18.90 -3.64
N GLU A 199 -15.74 19.12 -4.92
CA GLU A 199 -15.69 20.44 -5.52
C GLU A 199 -16.97 21.21 -5.18
N LYS A 200 -16.85 22.34 -4.48
CA LYS A 200 -18.02 23.07 -3.94
C LYS A 200 -18.98 23.57 -5.02
N SER A 201 -18.46 23.95 -6.20
CA SER A 201 -19.28 24.48 -7.30
C SER A 201 -20.15 23.42 -7.98
N THR A 202 -19.70 22.16 -8.02
CA THR A 202 -20.38 21.08 -8.75
C THR A 202 -20.94 19.99 -7.85
N GLY A 203 -20.49 19.90 -6.60
CA GLY A 203 -20.81 18.81 -5.68
C GLY A 203 -20.20 17.46 -6.08
N LYS A 204 -19.26 17.43 -7.03
CA LYS A 204 -18.62 16.19 -7.50
C LYS A 204 -17.51 15.75 -6.55
N ILE A 205 -17.39 14.44 -6.35
CA ILE A 205 -16.23 13.85 -5.68
C ILE A 205 -14.99 14.06 -6.56
N VAL A 206 -13.94 14.60 -5.96
CA VAL A 206 -12.66 14.91 -6.63
C VAL A 206 -11.46 14.27 -5.93
N GLY A 207 -11.70 13.45 -4.91
CA GLY A 207 -10.66 12.73 -4.19
C GLY A 207 -11.16 12.08 -2.91
N TYR A 208 -10.36 11.19 -2.35
CA TYR A 208 -10.52 10.67 -1.00
C TYR A 208 -9.17 10.23 -0.45
N SER A 209 -9.02 10.23 0.87
CA SER A 209 -7.77 9.89 1.53
C SER A 209 -8.04 9.25 2.89
N THR A 210 -7.09 8.43 3.32
CA THR A 210 -7.09 7.75 4.60
C THR A 210 -5.73 7.90 5.27
N ILE A 211 -5.73 8.27 6.54
CA ILE A 211 -4.55 8.19 7.40
C ILE A 211 -4.82 7.17 8.51
N ARG A 212 -3.88 6.27 8.74
CA ARG A 212 -3.95 5.23 9.77
C ARG A 212 -2.87 5.44 10.82
N ILE A 213 -3.21 5.20 12.09
CA ILE A 213 -2.19 5.04 13.14
C ILE A 213 -1.66 3.62 13.04
N VAL A 214 -0.36 3.49 12.78
CA VAL A 214 0.36 2.22 12.65
C VAL A 214 1.34 2.04 13.79
N GLU A 215 1.89 0.84 13.90
CA GLU A 215 2.87 0.47 14.91
C GLU A 215 4.05 1.42 14.98
N ARG A 216 4.74 1.38 16.12
CA ARG A 216 5.90 2.24 16.44
C ARG A 216 5.55 3.73 16.48
N ASN A 217 4.28 4.06 16.78
CA ASN A 217 3.78 5.41 16.97
C ASN A 217 3.96 6.29 15.72
N LYS A 218 3.50 5.79 14.56
CA LYS A 218 3.60 6.48 13.27
C LYS A 218 2.23 6.59 12.59
N LEU A 219 2.17 7.43 11.57
CA LEU A 219 1.02 7.60 10.71
C LEU A 219 1.37 7.13 9.29
N SER A 220 0.46 6.40 8.66
CA SER A 220 0.58 5.95 7.27
C SER A 220 -0.57 6.51 6.44
N VAL A 221 -0.24 7.22 5.37
CA VAL A 221 -1.21 7.74 4.39
C VAL A 221 -1.46 6.68 3.33
N ALA A 222 -2.67 6.14 3.27
CA ALA A 222 -3.02 4.98 2.46
C ALA A 222 -4.53 4.68 2.55
N PRO A 223 -5.35 5.00 1.54
CA PRO A 223 -5.10 5.79 0.32
C PRO A 223 -4.75 7.26 0.47
N LEU A 224 -4.26 7.84 -0.63
CA LEU A 224 -4.56 9.22 -0.97
C LEU A 224 -4.77 9.36 -2.48
N TYR A 225 -6.01 9.65 -2.88
CA TYR A 225 -6.43 9.92 -4.25
C TYR A 225 -7.01 11.31 -4.37
N ALA A 226 -6.58 12.02 -5.41
CA ALA A 226 -7.01 13.38 -5.65
C ALA A 226 -6.79 13.75 -7.11
N ASP A 227 -7.77 14.45 -7.68
CA ASP A 227 -7.72 14.93 -9.07
C ASP A 227 -6.61 15.96 -9.30
N ASN A 228 -6.10 16.61 -8.23
CA ASN A 228 -4.98 17.54 -8.29
C ASN A 228 -4.36 17.79 -6.90
N LEU A 229 -3.18 18.42 -6.89
CA LEU A 229 -2.44 18.73 -5.66
C LEU A 229 -3.23 19.58 -4.65
N LYS A 230 -4.11 20.49 -5.09
CA LYS A 230 -4.91 21.32 -4.16
C LYS A 230 -5.92 20.47 -3.39
N VAL A 231 -6.55 19.51 -4.06
CA VAL A 231 -7.46 18.54 -3.42
C VAL A 231 -6.69 17.65 -2.45
N ALA A 232 -5.51 17.16 -2.86
CA ALA A 232 -4.64 16.36 -1.99
C ALA A 232 -4.23 17.12 -0.72
N SER A 233 -3.82 18.38 -0.84
CA SER A 233 -3.46 19.23 0.29
C SER A 233 -4.65 19.44 1.24
N ARG A 234 -5.85 19.72 0.71
CA ARG A 234 -7.05 19.86 1.53
C ARG A 234 -7.37 18.56 2.28
N LEU A 235 -7.40 17.41 1.60
CA LEU A 235 -7.63 16.11 2.23
C LEU A 235 -6.60 15.80 3.32
N PHE A 236 -5.32 16.01 3.03
CA PHE A 236 -4.25 15.70 3.96
C PHE A 236 -4.32 16.58 5.22
N ALA A 237 -4.50 17.89 5.07
CA ALA A 237 -4.68 18.80 6.19
C ALA A 237 -5.92 18.48 7.03
N ASP A 238 -7.05 18.26 6.38
CA ASP A 238 -8.32 18.04 7.07
C ASP A 238 -8.34 16.72 7.85
N ILE A 239 -7.60 15.70 7.39
CA ILE A 239 -7.46 14.44 8.14
C ILE A 239 -6.43 14.61 9.28
N LEU A 240 -5.29 15.27 9.04
CA LEU A 240 -4.30 15.53 10.09
C LEU A 240 -4.91 16.27 11.29
N ASN A 241 -5.79 17.25 11.02
CA ASN A 241 -6.50 18.01 12.06
C ASN A 241 -7.52 17.17 12.85
N GLU A 242 -7.96 16.01 12.35
CA GLU A 242 -8.85 15.10 13.08
C GLU A 242 -8.10 14.12 13.98
N ILE A 243 -6.79 13.94 13.77
CA ILE A 243 -6.00 12.96 14.51
C ILE A 243 -5.73 13.50 15.92
N PRO A 244 -6.21 12.82 16.98
CA PRO A 244 -6.02 13.26 18.36
C PRO A 244 -4.53 13.26 18.71
N ASN A 245 -4.09 14.32 19.40
CA ASN A 245 -2.71 14.44 19.86
C ASN A 245 -1.69 14.25 18.72
N LEU A 246 -1.96 14.79 17.53
CA LEU A 246 -1.14 14.64 16.33
C LEU A 246 0.38 14.80 16.58
N GLN A 247 0.77 15.76 17.43
CA GLN A 247 2.17 16.04 17.74
C GLN A 247 2.88 14.95 18.55
N ASN A 248 2.15 14.00 19.13
CA ASN A 248 2.72 12.88 19.88
C ASN A 248 3.20 11.75 18.99
N PHE A 249 2.82 11.72 17.70
CA PHE A 249 3.31 10.72 16.75
C PHE A 249 4.73 11.05 16.28
N LYS A 250 5.50 10.03 15.87
CA LYS A 250 6.89 10.22 15.42
C LYS A 250 6.97 10.80 14.01
N SER A 251 6.21 10.23 13.09
CA SER A 251 6.21 10.63 11.69
C SER A 251 4.91 10.30 10.97
N VAL A 252 4.66 10.99 9.85
CA VAL A 252 3.65 10.62 8.85
C VAL A 252 4.36 10.29 7.54
N SER A 253 3.96 9.20 6.90
CA SER A 253 4.59 8.74 5.66
C SER A 253 3.60 8.61 4.51
N LEU A 254 4.06 8.99 3.33
CA LEU A 254 3.36 8.84 2.06
C LEU A 254 4.13 7.85 1.20
N LEU A 255 3.39 6.96 0.55
CA LEU A 255 3.89 6.13 -0.53
C LEU A 255 3.23 6.60 -1.82
N TYR A 256 3.99 6.74 -2.91
CA TYR A 256 3.45 7.11 -4.22
C TYR A 256 4.34 6.62 -5.36
N PRO A 257 3.80 6.41 -6.58
CA PRO A 257 4.60 6.18 -7.77
C PRO A 257 5.58 7.35 -7.99
N GLY A 258 6.86 7.07 -8.21
CA GLY A 258 7.87 8.10 -8.50
C GLY A 258 7.62 8.85 -9.82
N ALA A 259 6.78 8.30 -10.71
CA ALA A 259 6.27 9.03 -11.86
C ALA A 259 5.35 10.19 -11.47
N ASN A 260 4.73 10.12 -10.28
CA ASN A 260 3.89 11.17 -9.72
C ASN A 260 4.70 12.11 -8.83
N GLN A 261 5.08 13.25 -9.40
CA GLN A 261 5.83 14.29 -8.68
C GLN A 261 5.00 15.03 -7.63
N ASP A 262 3.67 14.93 -7.66
CA ASP A 262 2.81 15.65 -6.73
C ASP A 262 2.82 15.04 -5.32
N GLY A 263 3.17 13.75 -5.17
CA GLY A 263 3.40 13.16 -3.85
C GLY A 263 4.55 13.83 -3.10
N LEU A 264 5.65 14.13 -3.81
CA LEU A 264 6.79 14.86 -3.25
C LEU A 264 6.42 16.31 -2.94
N LYS A 265 5.74 17.00 -3.87
CA LYS A 265 5.31 18.39 -3.66
C LYS A 265 4.34 18.50 -2.48
N LEU A 266 3.42 17.55 -2.33
CA LEU A 266 2.52 17.49 -1.18
C LEU A 266 3.33 17.40 0.12
N ALA A 267 4.31 16.50 0.19
CA ALA A 267 5.15 16.41 1.38
C ALA A 267 5.91 17.71 1.68
N GLN A 268 6.41 18.38 0.63
CA GLN A 268 7.13 19.66 0.76
C GLN A 268 6.23 20.80 1.26
N LEU A 269 4.97 20.88 0.80
CA LEU A 269 4.01 21.87 1.28
C LEU A 269 3.75 21.75 2.78
N PHE A 270 3.88 20.55 3.33
CA PHE A 270 3.60 20.26 4.74
C PHE A 270 4.85 20.28 5.63
N LEU A 271 5.97 20.79 5.12
CA LEU A 271 7.20 21.00 5.89
C LEU A 271 7.38 22.46 6.29
N GLN A 272 7.96 22.68 7.48
CA GLN A 272 8.50 23.98 7.85
C GLN A 272 9.58 24.39 6.83
N GLU A 273 9.49 25.61 6.27
CA GLU A 273 10.31 26.10 5.14
C GLU A 273 11.84 25.89 5.34
N SER A 274 12.32 26.01 6.58
CA SER A 274 13.74 25.87 6.92
C SER A 274 14.27 24.42 6.88
N LYS A 275 13.42 23.42 6.65
CA LYS A 275 13.75 21.99 6.82
C LYS A 275 13.60 21.13 5.56
N PHE A 276 13.53 21.75 4.39
CA PHE A 276 13.42 21.06 3.10
C PHE A 276 14.46 19.94 2.88
N ARG A 277 15.67 20.07 3.48
CA ARG A 277 16.74 19.06 3.41
C ARG A 277 16.52 17.81 4.29
N ARG A 278 15.43 17.72 5.06
CA ARG A 278 15.16 16.62 6.02
C ARG A 278 14.11 15.61 5.56
N LEU A 279 13.62 15.72 4.31
CA LEU A 279 12.80 14.66 3.74
C LEU A 279 13.63 13.38 3.66
N LEU A 280 13.26 12.39 4.46
CA LEU A 280 13.75 11.04 4.27
C LEU A 280 12.96 10.45 3.10
N GLN A 281 13.61 10.44 1.95
CA GLN A 281 13.15 9.69 0.79
C GLN A 281 13.87 8.37 0.80
N VAL A 282 13.12 7.32 1.09
CA VAL A 282 13.59 5.97 0.81
C VAL A 282 12.85 5.57 -0.45
N PRO A 283 13.52 5.52 -1.61
CA PRO A 283 12.95 4.80 -2.73
C PRO A 283 12.63 3.38 -2.26
N ILE A 284 11.35 3.06 -2.15
CA ILE A 284 10.91 1.68 -2.01
C ILE A 284 10.90 1.19 -3.44
N TYR A 285 12.01 0.57 -3.82
CA TYR A 285 12.25 0.16 -5.20
C TYR A 285 11.42 -1.07 -5.58
N SER A 286 10.16 -1.11 -5.18
CA SER A 286 9.18 -2.03 -5.69
C SER A 286 8.87 -1.72 -7.14
N ARG A 287 9.23 -2.68 -7.97
CA ARG A 287 8.69 -2.80 -9.31
C ARG A 287 7.59 -3.82 -9.24
N ILE A 288 6.41 -3.41 -9.66
CA ILE A 288 5.33 -4.37 -9.85
C ILE A 288 5.78 -5.27 -10.96
N SER A 289 5.92 -6.53 -10.59
CA SER A 289 6.27 -7.60 -11.50
C SER A 289 5.05 -8.47 -11.65
N SER A 290 4.65 -8.77 -12.89
CA SER A 290 3.56 -9.70 -13.17
C SER A 290 4.01 -10.82 -14.11
N ILE A 291 3.38 -11.99 -14.00
CA ILE A 291 3.43 -13.03 -15.04
C ILE A 291 2.19 -12.79 -15.90
N THR A 292 2.33 -12.32 -17.16
CA THR A 292 1.20 -12.20 -18.09
C THR A 292 1.54 -12.83 -19.44
N LYS A 293 0.64 -13.67 -19.97
CA LYS A 293 0.69 -14.18 -21.36
C LYS A 293 -0.20 -13.31 -22.27
N PRO A 294 0.17 -13.11 -23.54
CA PRO A 294 -0.36 -12.04 -24.36
C PRO A 294 -1.76 -12.39 -24.89
N LYS A 295 -2.79 -11.63 -24.48
CA LYS A 295 -4.00 -11.35 -25.29
C LYS A 295 -4.96 -10.30 -24.74
N SER A 296 -4.76 -9.75 -23.54
CA SER A 296 -5.66 -8.72 -22.96
C SER A 296 -4.92 -7.41 -22.63
N PHE A 297 -4.32 -6.77 -23.63
CA PHE A 297 -3.44 -5.61 -23.44
C PHE A 297 -4.12 -4.23 -23.64
N LEU A 298 -5.45 -4.16 -23.77
CA LEU A 298 -6.13 -2.88 -24.03
C LEU A 298 -6.93 -2.29 -22.84
N SER A 299 -7.18 -3.06 -21.77
CA SER A 299 -7.84 -2.58 -20.54
C SER A 299 -6.89 -2.45 -19.33
N PHE A 300 -5.63 -2.86 -19.46
CA PHE A 300 -4.60 -2.83 -18.41
C PHE A 300 -3.90 -1.47 -18.23
N ARG A 301 -4.58 -0.36 -18.54
CA ARG A 301 -4.05 0.99 -18.27
C ARG A 301 -4.21 1.27 -16.77
N LEU A 302 -3.09 1.36 -16.05
CA LEU A 302 -2.92 1.87 -14.66
C LEU A 302 -3.34 0.98 -13.47
N CYS A 303 -3.72 -0.29 -13.65
CA CYS A 303 -4.29 -1.10 -12.57
C CYS A 303 -3.39 -2.25 -12.06
N SER A 304 -2.09 -2.02 -11.91
CA SER A 304 -1.21 -2.95 -11.20
C SER A 304 -0.67 -2.20 -9.98
N SER A 305 -1.11 -2.57 -8.77
CA SER A 305 -0.66 -2.06 -7.46
C SER A 305 -1.29 -2.89 -6.33
N ILE A 306 -0.77 -4.09 -6.06
CA ILE A 306 -1.30 -4.96 -4.97
C ILE A 306 -0.13 -5.68 -4.27
N CYS A 307 0.03 -5.44 -2.96
CA CYS A 307 0.95 -6.17 -2.07
C CYS A 307 0.65 -6.10 -0.56
N LEU A 308 -0.24 -6.94 -0.07
CA LEU A 308 -0.87 -7.07 1.27
C LEU A 308 -0.59 -6.20 2.51
N ASN A 309 0.50 -5.48 2.71
CA ASN A 309 0.49 -4.29 3.60
C ASN A 309 0.67 -2.97 2.84
N PHE A 310 1.28 -3.13 1.69
CA PHE A 310 1.17 -2.30 0.53
C PHE A 310 -0.11 -2.60 -0.29
N ALA A 311 -0.91 -3.67 -0.10
CA ALA A 311 -2.06 -3.90 -0.99
C ALA A 311 -3.16 -2.92 -0.70
N ILE A 312 -3.51 -2.62 0.54
CA ILE A 312 -4.61 -1.67 0.77
C ILE A 312 -4.09 -0.23 0.94
N SER A 313 -2.77 -0.05 0.82
CA SER A 313 -2.14 1.23 0.53
C SER A 313 -2.01 1.48 -0.97
N GLU A 314 -1.69 0.47 -1.78
CA GLU A 314 -1.37 0.56 -3.21
C GLU A 314 -2.53 0.20 -4.13
N ILE A 315 -3.50 -0.63 -3.70
CA ILE A 315 -4.87 -0.60 -4.25
C ILE A 315 -5.33 0.86 -4.19
N PHE A 316 -4.79 1.64 -3.26
CA PHE A 316 -5.19 2.96 -2.79
C PHE A 316 -4.16 4.10 -3.01
N THR A 317 -3.09 3.87 -3.80
CA THR A 317 -2.05 4.88 -3.99
C THR A 317 -2.30 5.73 -5.23
N TYR A 318 -2.48 7.04 -5.00
CA TYR A 318 -2.44 8.18 -5.93
C TYR A 318 -2.37 7.87 -7.43
N SER A 319 -3.52 7.85 -8.09
CA SER A 319 -3.65 8.12 -9.53
C SER A 319 -4.22 9.53 -9.67
N LEU A 320 -3.36 10.48 -9.98
CA LEU A 320 -3.79 11.76 -10.56
C LEU A 320 -4.19 11.39 -12.00
N LYS A 321 -5.32 11.87 -12.51
CA LYS A 321 -5.63 11.81 -13.95
C LYS A 321 -4.54 12.54 -14.75
N ILE A 322 -3.42 11.89 -15.01
CA ILE A 322 -2.38 12.33 -15.93
C ILE A 322 -2.18 11.20 -16.93
N LEU A 323 -3.15 11.04 -17.82
CA LEU A 323 -2.92 10.40 -19.11
C LEU A 323 -3.62 11.18 -20.21
N ASN A 324 -3.14 12.40 -20.45
CA ASN A 324 -3.32 13.09 -21.74
C ASN A 324 -2.09 13.88 -22.20
N LYS A 325 -0.88 13.64 -21.62
CA LYS A 325 0.33 14.38 -22.03
C LYS A 325 1.64 13.57 -22.12
N LEU A 326 1.57 12.25 -22.20
CA LEU A 326 2.76 11.44 -22.53
C LEU A 326 2.57 10.83 -23.93
N ASN A 327 2.67 11.70 -24.93
CA ASN A 327 3.11 11.29 -26.27
C ASN A 327 4.60 11.00 -26.19
N TYR A 328 4.96 9.74 -25.96
CA TYR A 328 6.26 9.23 -26.36
C TYR A 328 6.02 8.02 -27.25
N LEU A 329 6.05 8.31 -28.54
CA LEU A 329 6.03 7.42 -29.72
C LEU A 329 7.49 7.02 -30.07
N PRO A 330 7.74 6.04 -30.96
CA PRO A 330 6.84 5.42 -31.95
C PRO A 330 6.22 4.08 -31.55
#